data_AF-A0A961L1M1-F1
#
_entry.id   AF-A0A961L1M1-F1
#
_cell.length_a   1.000
_cell.length_b   1.000
_cell.length_c   1.000
_cell.angle_alpha   90.00
_cell.angle_beta   90.00
_cell.angle_gamma   90.00
#
_symmetry.space_group_name_H-M   'P 1'
#
loop_
_entity.id
_entity.type
_entity.pdbx_description
1 polymer ?
#
loop_
_entity_poly.entity_id
_entity_poly.type
_entity_poly.pdbx_seq_one_letter_code
_entity_poly.pdbx_strand_id
1 'polypeptide(L)'
;MGLLDPDRLFPIEPGARGLARDLYETVRGLPIISPHGHTDPRWYAENAPFPDPAQLFVVPDHYVFRMLCSQGVPLAALGVPRSDGGPTETDGRKIWHRFAENYHLLRGTPSRLWLDHTFETVFGLD
;
A
#
# COMPACT_ATOMS: atom_id res chain seq x y z
N MET A 1 19.96 -0.57 -2.74
CA MET A 1 19.62 0.19 -3.96
C MET A 1 18.15 0.47 -3.79
N GLY A 2 17.73 1.74 -3.65
CA GLY A 2 16.37 2.06 -3.21
C GLY A 2 15.27 1.35 -4.01
N LEU A 3 14.14 1.08 -3.36
CA LEU A 3 12.97 0.46 -3.98
C LEU A 3 12.40 1.33 -5.12
N LEU A 4 12.60 2.64 -5.02
CA LEU A 4 12.07 3.65 -5.92
C LEU A 4 13.16 4.42 -6.67
N ASP A 5 12.92 4.59 -7.96
CA ASP A 5 13.62 5.60 -8.74
C ASP A 5 13.09 7.02 -8.40
N PRO A 6 13.96 8.02 -8.21
CA PRO A 6 13.52 9.40 -7.95
C PRO A 6 12.73 10.03 -9.11
N ASP A 7 12.94 9.58 -10.36
CA ASP A 7 12.22 10.01 -11.57
C ASP A 7 11.07 9.05 -11.96
N ARG A 8 10.64 8.16 -11.07
CA ARG A 8 9.52 7.23 -11.35
C ARG A 8 8.28 8.00 -11.85
N LEU A 9 7.57 7.40 -12.80
CA LEU A 9 6.42 7.95 -13.52
C LEU A 9 6.72 9.09 -14.50
N PHE A 10 7.94 9.61 -14.59
CA PHE A 10 8.30 10.59 -15.61
C PHE A 10 8.50 9.94 -16.99
N PRO A 11 8.30 10.69 -18.10
CA PRO A 11 8.61 10.22 -19.44
C PRO A 11 10.05 9.73 -19.60
N ILE A 12 10.33 8.91 -20.61
CA ILE A 12 11.68 8.39 -20.88
C ILE A 12 12.53 9.35 -21.71
N GLU A 13 11.89 10.25 -22.46
CA GLU A 13 12.53 11.22 -23.33
C GLU A 13 13.25 12.28 -22.49
N PRO A 14 14.56 12.51 -22.68
CA PRO A 14 15.34 13.37 -21.78
C PRO A 14 14.79 14.79 -21.59
N GLY A 15 14.32 15.43 -22.68
CA GLY A 15 13.75 16.77 -22.60
C GLY A 15 12.44 16.82 -21.81
N ALA A 16 11.55 15.84 -22.03
CA ALA A 16 10.28 15.76 -21.31
C ALA A 16 10.49 15.37 -19.83
N ARG A 17 11.44 14.47 -19.55
CA ARG A 17 11.82 14.09 -18.19
C ARG A 17 12.38 15.28 -17.41
N GLY A 18 13.25 16.08 -18.03
CA GLY A 18 13.78 17.30 -17.42
C GLY A 18 12.67 18.26 -17.03
N LEU A 19 11.75 18.56 -17.95
CA LEU A 19 10.61 19.42 -17.67
C LEU A 19 9.69 18.86 -16.56
N ALA A 20 9.42 17.55 -16.58
CA ALA A 20 8.61 16.90 -15.54
C ALA A 20 9.25 17.02 -14.15
N ARG A 21 10.58 16.85 -14.06
CA ARG A 21 11.34 17.03 -12.83
C ARG A 21 11.26 18.47 -12.33
N ASP A 22 11.51 19.44 -13.21
CA ASP A 22 11.48 20.87 -12.84
C ASP A 22 10.11 21.26 -12.28
N LEU A 23 9.02 20.82 -12.92
CA LEU A 23 7.66 21.06 -12.44
C LEU A 23 7.40 20.36 -11.10
N TYR A 24 7.79 19.10 -10.96
CA TYR A 24 7.57 18.33 -9.72
C TYR A 24 8.29 18.95 -8.52
N GLU A 25 9.53 19.41 -8.69
CA GLU A 25 10.30 20.05 -7.61
C GLU A 25 9.60 21.31 -7.06
N THR A 26 8.83 22.03 -7.88
CA THR A 26 8.05 23.19 -7.40
C THR A 26 6.86 22.82 -6.51
N VAL A 27 6.35 21.57 -6.60
CA VAL A 27 5.10 21.16 -5.94
C VAL A 27 5.26 20.04 -4.92
N ARG A 28 6.36 19.26 -4.95
CA ARG A 28 6.55 18.06 -4.10
C ARG A 28 6.52 18.32 -2.60
N GLY A 29 6.78 19.57 -2.18
CA GLY A 29 6.80 19.98 -0.78
C GLY A 29 5.49 20.65 -0.30
N LEU A 30 4.49 20.78 -1.17
CA LEU A 30 3.22 21.39 -0.80
C LEU A 30 2.40 20.48 0.14
N PRO A 31 1.56 21.05 1.01
CA PRO A 31 0.65 20.26 1.85
C PRO A 31 -0.33 19.41 1.02
N ILE A 32 -0.61 18.20 1.51
CA ILE A 32 -1.64 17.34 0.93
C ILE A 32 -3.02 17.87 1.31
N ILE A 33 -3.84 18.19 0.31
CA ILE A 33 -5.27 18.45 0.47
C ILE A 33 -6.01 17.19 0.02
N SER A 34 -6.63 16.46 0.96
CA SER A 34 -7.42 15.26 0.68
C SER A 34 -8.90 15.55 0.98
N PRO A 35 -9.65 16.17 0.04
CA PRO A 35 -11.01 16.66 0.30
C PRO A 35 -12.07 15.54 0.34
N HIS A 36 -11.69 14.31 0.00
CA HIS A 36 -12.55 13.14 0.03
C HIS A 36 -11.74 11.90 0.39
N GLY A 37 -12.23 11.11 1.35
CA GLY A 37 -11.57 9.91 1.83
C GLY A 37 -12.42 9.14 2.83
N HIS A 38 -11.89 7.99 3.25
CA HIS A 38 -12.60 7.03 4.12
C HIS A 38 -11.72 6.53 5.27
N THR A 39 -10.81 7.36 5.79
CA THR A 39 -10.07 7.02 7.02
C THR A 39 -11.01 7.03 8.22
N ASP A 40 -10.78 6.15 9.19
CA ASP A 40 -11.59 6.12 10.40
C ASP A 40 -11.27 7.35 11.27
N PRO A 41 -12.24 8.24 11.58
CA PRO A 41 -11.99 9.40 12.42
C PRO A 41 -11.50 9.04 13.84
N ARG A 42 -11.80 7.84 14.33
CA ARG A 42 -11.36 7.37 15.65
C ARG A 42 -9.86 7.21 15.76
N TRP A 43 -9.17 6.92 14.65
CA TRP A 43 -7.70 6.82 14.65
C TRP A 43 -7.05 8.12 15.14
N TYR A 44 -7.61 9.27 14.76
CA TYR A 44 -7.11 10.57 15.16
C TYR A 44 -7.61 10.99 16.55
N ALA A 45 -8.84 10.60 16.92
CA ALA A 45 -9.43 10.96 18.20
C ALA A 45 -8.82 10.18 19.38
N GLU A 46 -8.57 8.89 19.19
CA GLU A 46 -8.07 8.00 20.25
C GLU A 46 -6.54 7.87 20.22
N ASN A 47 -5.91 8.12 19.05
CA ASN A 47 -4.46 8.00 18.85
C ASN A 47 -3.89 6.65 19.31
N ALA A 48 -4.69 5.59 19.20
CA ALA A 48 -4.26 4.24 19.49
C ALA A 48 -3.32 3.75 18.37
N PRO A 49 -2.24 3.03 18.70
CA PRO A 49 -1.34 2.50 17.69
C PRO A 49 -2.03 1.40 16.87
N PHE A 50 -1.68 1.32 15.59
CA PHE A 50 -2.04 0.15 14.78
C PHE A 50 -1.34 -1.11 15.33
N PRO A 51 -2.04 -2.25 15.39
CA PRO A 51 -1.52 -3.42 16.09
C PRO A 51 -0.37 -4.12 15.35
N ASP A 52 -0.47 -4.24 14.02
CA ASP A 52 0.50 -4.95 13.18
C ASP A 52 0.36 -4.57 11.69
N PRO A 53 1.34 -4.88 10.82
CA PRO A 53 1.28 -4.49 9.41
C PRO A 53 0.21 -5.23 8.59
N ALA A 54 -0.23 -6.43 9.01
CA ALA A 54 -1.31 -7.12 8.30
C ALA A 54 -2.65 -6.39 8.48
N GLN A 55 -2.93 -5.92 9.71
CA GLN A 55 -4.13 -5.14 10.02
C GLN A 55 -4.13 -3.74 9.38
N LEU A 56 -2.95 -3.21 9.04
CA LEU A 56 -2.83 -1.90 8.38
C LEU A 56 -2.82 -1.99 6.85
N PHE A 57 -2.06 -2.92 6.27
CA PHE A 57 -1.79 -2.96 4.81
C PHE A 57 -2.54 -4.05 4.04
N VAL A 58 -3.00 -5.12 4.70
CA VAL A 58 -3.54 -6.30 4.01
C VAL A 58 -5.04 -6.44 4.22
N VAL A 59 -5.46 -6.54 5.48
CA VAL A 59 -6.86 -6.79 5.85
C VAL A 59 -7.82 -5.70 5.33
N PRO A 60 -7.52 -4.39 5.48
CA PRO A 60 -8.47 -3.34 5.08
C PRO A 60 -8.36 -2.94 3.59
N ASP A 61 -7.27 -3.29 2.90
CA ASP A 61 -7.03 -2.82 1.52
C ASP A 61 -7.55 -3.83 0.48
N HIS A 62 -8.70 -3.48 -0.09
CA HIS A 62 -9.36 -4.29 -1.11
C HIS A 62 -8.63 -4.34 -2.46
N TYR A 63 -7.69 -3.45 -2.76
CA TYR A 63 -6.82 -3.63 -3.93
C TYR A 63 -5.83 -4.78 -3.70
N VAL A 64 -5.26 -4.86 -2.49
CA VAL A 64 -4.30 -5.89 -2.11
C VAL A 64 -4.96 -7.26 -2.04
N PHE A 65 -5.98 -7.43 -1.18
CA PHE A 65 -6.58 -8.76 -1.00
C PHE A 65 -7.33 -9.25 -2.26
N ARG A 66 -7.82 -8.35 -3.12
CA ARG A 66 -8.45 -8.74 -4.40
C ARG A 66 -7.45 -9.36 -5.36
N MET A 67 -6.20 -8.88 -5.40
CA MET A 67 -5.17 -9.51 -6.23
C MET A 67 -4.90 -10.94 -5.76
N LEU A 68 -4.66 -11.13 -4.47
CA LEU A 68 -4.39 -12.47 -3.91
C LEU A 68 -5.59 -13.41 -4.07
N CYS A 69 -6.81 -12.89 -3.84
CA CYS A 69 -8.04 -13.66 -4.06
C CYS A 69 -8.21 -14.10 -5.51
N SER A 70 -7.80 -13.27 -6.48
CA SER A 70 -7.84 -13.63 -7.90
C SER A 70 -6.92 -14.81 -8.26
N GLN A 71 -5.90 -15.08 -7.43
CA GLN A 71 -4.98 -16.21 -7.58
C GLN A 71 -5.34 -17.41 -6.68
N GLY A 72 -6.55 -17.41 -6.11
CA GLY A 72 -7.06 -18.54 -5.33
C GLY A 72 -6.80 -18.46 -3.82
N VAL A 73 -6.25 -17.36 -3.30
CA VAL A 73 -6.11 -17.18 -1.84
C VAL A 73 -7.46 -16.81 -1.23
N PRO A 74 -8.04 -17.61 -0.32
CA PRO A 74 -9.33 -17.26 0.29
C PRO A 74 -9.23 -15.97 1.13
N LEU A 75 -10.22 -15.08 1.04
CA LEU A 75 -10.28 -13.85 1.83
C LEU A 75 -10.17 -14.10 3.34
N ALA A 76 -10.81 -15.17 3.84
CA ALA A 76 -10.71 -15.58 5.24
C ALA A 76 -9.27 -15.92 5.66
N ALA A 77 -8.44 -16.41 4.74
CA ALA A 77 -7.03 -16.70 5.00
C ALA A 77 -6.14 -15.44 5.05
N LEU A 78 -6.69 -14.29 4.66
CA LEU A 78 -6.10 -12.96 4.74
C LEU A 78 -6.68 -12.11 5.88
N GLY A 79 -7.49 -12.72 6.76
CA GLY A 79 -8.12 -12.03 7.90
C GLY A 79 -9.30 -11.13 7.54
N VAL A 80 -9.74 -11.10 6.27
CA VAL A 80 -10.87 -10.27 5.83
C VAL A 80 -12.17 -10.79 6.45
N PRO A 81 -12.92 -9.96 7.21
CA PRO A 81 -14.15 -10.38 7.88
C PRO A 81 -15.21 -10.94 6.91
N ARG A 82 -15.86 -12.02 7.33
CA ARG A 82 -16.95 -12.64 6.58
C ARG A 82 -18.29 -12.05 6.98
N SER A 83 -19.19 -11.88 6.01
CA SER A 83 -20.56 -11.40 6.27
C SER A 83 -21.39 -12.38 7.11
N ASP A 84 -21.07 -13.67 7.07
CA ASP A 84 -21.74 -14.72 7.85
C ASP A 84 -21.15 -14.92 9.26
N GLY A 85 -20.17 -14.10 9.66
CA GLY A 85 -19.50 -14.20 10.96
C GLY A 85 -18.63 -15.45 11.13
N GLY A 86 -18.36 -16.20 10.06
CA GLY A 86 -17.48 -17.36 10.10
C GLY A 86 -16.04 -17.00 10.49
N PRO A 87 -15.24 -18.00 10.90
CA PRO A 87 -13.86 -17.76 11.32
C PRO A 87 -12.98 -17.26 10.17
N THR A 88 -12.03 -16.41 10.52
CA THR A 88 -10.96 -15.91 9.64
C THR A 88 -9.62 -16.09 10.34
N GLU A 89 -8.52 -16.05 9.57
CA GLU A 89 -7.18 -16.04 10.15
C GLU A 89 -7.01 -14.79 11.02
N THR A 90 -6.53 -14.98 12.25
CA THR A 90 -6.32 -13.90 13.22
C THR A 90 -4.84 -13.67 13.51
N ASP A 91 -3.96 -14.58 13.09
CA ASP A 91 -2.51 -14.43 13.23
C ASP A 91 -1.98 -13.47 12.15
N GLY A 92 -1.70 -12.23 12.55
CA GLY A 92 -1.15 -11.19 11.68
C GLY A 92 0.17 -11.60 11.00
N ARG A 93 0.98 -12.46 11.63
CA ARG A 93 2.22 -12.94 11.00
C ARG A 93 1.94 -13.92 9.86
N LYS A 94 0.95 -14.81 10.00
CA LYS A 94 0.54 -15.70 8.90
C LYS A 94 -0.07 -14.94 7.74
N ILE A 95 -0.90 -13.93 8.02
CA ILE A 95 -1.47 -13.05 6.99
C ILE A 95 -0.35 -12.32 6.25
N TRP A 96 0.58 -11.71 6.99
CA TRP A 96 1.71 -10.99 6.41
C TRP A 96 2.62 -11.90 5.59
N HIS A 97 2.93 -13.11 6.07
CA HIS A 97 3.76 -14.06 5.35
C HIS A 97 3.13 -14.44 4.01
N ARG A 98 1.83 -14.75 4.01
CA ARG A 98 1.08 -15.06 2.79
C ARG A 98 1.04 -13.88 1.82
N PHE A 99 0.89 -12.65 2.33
CA PHE A 99 1.04 -11.44 1.51
C PHE A 99 2.43 -11.32 0.89
N ALA A 100 3.49 -11.50 1.68
CA ALA A 100 4.87 -11.40 1.23
C ALA A 100 5.23 -12.45 0.16
N GLU A 101 4.84 -13.71 0.33
CA GLU A 101 5.02 -14.79 -0.67
C GLU A 101 4.37 -14.42 -2.02
N ASN A 102 3.27 -13.68 -1.98
CA ASN A 102 2.48 -13.30 -3.15
C ASN A 102 2.75 -11.86 -3.63
N TYR A 103 3.72 -11.15 -3.05
CA TYR A 103 3.98 -9.74 -3.36
C TYR A 103 4.39 -9.50 -4.83
N HIS A 104 4.90 -10.54 -5.49
CA HIS A 104 5.25 -10.54 -6.91
C HIS A 104 4.03 -10.36 -7.84
N LEU A 105 2.82 -10.71 -7.39
CA LEU A 105 1.59 -10.54 -8.16
C LEU A 105 1.22 -9.08 -8.40
N LEU A 106 1.74 -8.17 -7.58
CA LEU A 106 1.48 -6.73 -7.71
C LEU A 106 2.38 -6.06 -8.77
N ARG A 107 3.32 -6.78 -9.40
CA ARG A 107 4.21 -6.22 -10.43
C ARG A 107 3.42 -5.55 -11.55
N GLY A 108 3.79 -4.31 -11.88
CA GLY A 108 3.10 -3.50 -12.90
C GLY A 108 1.78 -2.87 -12.45
N THR A 109 1.34 -3.10 -11.20
CA THR A 109 0.13 -2.48 -10.65
C THR A 109 0.47 -1.20 -9.87
N PRO A 110 -0.47 -0.25 -9.73
CA PRO A 110 -0.28 0.91 -8.87
C PRO A 110 -0.10 0.54 -7.40
N SER A 111 -0.69 -0.57 -6.92
CA SER A 111 -0.52 -1.03 -5.54
C SER A 111 0.93 -1.35 -5.20
N ARG A 112 1.71 -1.91 -6.14
CA ARG A 112 3.15 -2.13 -5.94
C ARG A 112 3.89 -0.81 -5.73
N LEU A 113 3.58 0.19 -6.54
CA LEU A 113 4.18 1.51 -6.41
C LEU A 113 3.84 2.17 -5.07
N TRP A 114 2.57 2.12 -4.63
CA TRP A 114 2.15 2.71 -3.36
C TRP A 114 2.79 2.01 -2.15
N LEU A 115 2.89 0.68 -2.18
CA LEU A 115 3.50 -0.11 -1.11
C LEU A 115 5.01 0.10 -1.07
N ASP A 116 5.72 0.01 -2.21
CA ASP A 116 7.15 0.29 -2.26
C ASP A 116 7.46 1.73 -1.83
N HIS A 117 6.61 2.70 -2.19
CA HIS A 117 6.72 4.07 -1.69
C HIS A 117 6.56 4.15 -0.18
N THR A 118 5.56 3.50 0.38
CA THR A 118 5.34 3.46 1.83
C THR A 118 6.52 2.81 2.55
N PHE A 119 6.98 1.65 2.05
CA PHE A 119 8.09 0.91 2.62
C PHE A 119 9.40 1.71 2.62
N GLU A 120 9.72 2.40 1.54
CA GLU A 120 10.93 3.23 1.47
C GLU A 120 10.77 4.53 2.26
N THR A 121 9.72 5.32 2.02
CA THR A 121 9.67 6.72 2.52
C THR A 121 9.10 6.87 3.91
N VAL A 122 8.28 5.91 4.37
CA VAL A 122 7.68 5.92 5.71
C VAL A 122 8.42 4.99 6.66
N PHE A 123 8.89 3.84 6.18
CA PHE A 123 9.56 2.82 7.01
C PHE A 123 11.08 2.71 6.79
N GLY A 124 11.65 3.35 5.77
CA GLY A 124 13.09 3.36 5.54
C GLY A 124 13.67 2.03 5.06
N LEU A 125 12.88 1.19 4.39
CA LEU A 125 13.33 -0.09 3.83
C LEU A 125 14.08 0.12 2.51
N ASP A 126 15.12 -0.69 2.27
CA ASP A 126 16.01 -0.64 1.11
C ASP A 126 16.19 -1.97 0.35
#